data_AF-A0A5P8E664-F1
#
_entry.id   AF-A0A5P8E664-F1
#
_cell.length_a   1.000
_cell.length_b   1.000
_cell.length_c   1.000
_cell.angle_alpha   90.00
_cell.angle_beta   90.00
_cell.angle_gamma   90.00
#
_symmetry.space_group_name_H-M   'P 1'
#
loop_
_entity.id
_entity.type
_entity.pdbx_description
1 polymer ?
#
loop_
_entity_poly.entity_id
_entity_poly.type
_entity_poly.pdbx_seq_one_letter_code
_entity_poly.pdbx_strand_id
1 'polypeptide(L)'
;MSSNEVLNYYPLIKMDKALVYLQGLTGFNDLVDSFSKMNDKQRADFKYPSYVSETMNKFKSGDRRYNKNSDYYRNLNTIVTAINILKACANLNMAIISMSDKYKTKNISYHYLYAQSFSSYANEDVLRIKKAAIEAKNRINCFSKKYTIQGFEESCINTVKYGVYAICNKFMVETRTITQRTTEVGTNIIMSIIGFVVFCLAFWVLAKCASGH
;
A
#
# COMPACT_ATOMS: atom_id res chain seq x y z
N MET A 1 -21.34 3.50 -19.36
CA MET A 1 -20.19 4.16 -18.71
C MET A 1 -19.34 4.82 -19.78
N SER A 2 -19.15 6.12 -19.76
CA SER A 2 -18.22 6.85 -20.62
C SER A 2 -16.80 6.78 -20.07
N SER A 3 -15.81 7.11 -20.91
CA SER A 3 -14.41 7.21 -20.48
C SER A 3 -14.19 8.13 -19.27
N ASN A 4 -14.89 9.27 -19.23
CA ASN A 4 -14.82 10.21 -18.12
C ASN A 4 -15.46 9.64 -16.85
N GLU A 5 -16.55 8.89 -16.98
CA GLU A 5 -17.16 8.19 -15.83
C GLU A 5 -16.22 7.13 -15.25
N VAL A 6 -15.43 6.43 -16.08
CA VAL A 6 -14.40 5.50 -15.60
C VAL A 6 -13.36 6.23 -14.74
N LEU A 7 -12.86 7.37 -15.22
CA LEU A 7 -11.82 8.13 -14.52
C LEU A 7 -12.34 8.83 -13.26
N ASN A 8 -13.63 9.18 -13.23
CA ASN A 8 -14.29 9.69 -12.03
C ASN A 8 -14.51 8.58 -10.99
N TYR A 9 -14.86 7.38 -11.44
CA TYR A 9 -15.12 6.25 -10.55
C TYR A 9 -13.84 5.58 -10.03
N TYR A 10 -12.80 5.52 -10.89
CA TYR A 10 -11.46 5.02 -10.61
C TYR A 10 -10.42 6.11 -10.95
N PRO A 11 -10.12 7.03 -10.02
CA PRO A 11 -9.16 8.10 -10.29
C PRO A 11 -7.74 7.55 -10.42
N LEU A 12 -6.95 8.14 -11.33
CA LEU A 12 -5.54 7.79 -11.47
C LEU A 12 -4.75 8.18 -10.21
N ILE A 13 -3.80 7.33 -9.83
CA ILE A 13 -2.88 7.57 -8.73
C ILE A 13 -1.85 8.61 -9.16
N LYS A 14 -1.84 9.77 -8.48
CA LYS A 14 -0.89 10.86 -8.70
C LYS A 14 0.43 10.56 -8.00
N MET A 15 1.40 10.01 -8.72
CA MET A 15 2.71 9.61 -8.18
C MET A 15 3.70 10.77 -8.06
N ASP A 16 3.46 11.92 -8.68
CA ASP A 16 4.44 13.01 -8.80
C ASP A 16 4.90 13.55 -7.45
N LYS A 17 3.97 13.74 -6.51
CA LYS A 17 4.31 14.18 -5.15
C LYS A 17 5.16 13.16 -4.38
N ALA A 18 4.99 11.87 -4.65
CA ALA A 18 5.80 10.83 -4.04
C ALA A 18 7.22 10.87 -4.61
N LEU A 19 7.36 11.12 -5.93
CA LEU A 19 8.65 11.32 -6.58
C LEU A 19 9.39 12.55 -6.05
N VAL A 20 8.68 13.68 -5.85
CA VAL A 20 9.27 14.90 -5.26
C VAL A 20 9.82 14.62 -3.86
N TYR A 21 9.11 13.86 -3.04
CA TYR A 21 9.64 13.48 -1.72
C TYR A 21 10.90 12.61 -1.86
N LEU A 22 10.89 11.62 -2.75
CA LEU A 22 12.06 10.78 -2.98
C LEU A 22 13.27 11.61 -3.42
N GLN A 23 13.07 12.70 -4.17
CA GLN A 23 14.16 13.59 -4.59
C GLN A 23 14.86 14.28 -3.41
N GLY A 24 14.13 14.51 -2.32
CA GLY A 24 14.69 15.07 -1.07
C GLY A 24 15.56 14.08 -0.29
N LEU A 25 15.70 12.84 -0.76
CA LEU A 25 16.47 11.79 -0.10
C LEU A 25 17.78 11.52 -0.84
N THR A 26 18.89 11.47 -0.08
CA THR A 26 20.21 11.17 -0.63
C THR A 26 20.23 9.80 -1.32
N GLY A 27 20.65 9.76 -2.59
CA GLY A 27 20.74 8.52 -3.38
C GLY A 27 19.49 8.16 -4.20
N PHE A 28 18.48 9.04 -4.25
CA PHE A 28 17.25 8.82 -5.01
C PHE A 28 17.11 9.69 -6.26
N ASN A 29 18.03 10.64 -6.50
CA ASN A 29 17.96 11.55 -7.65
C ASN A 29 17.87 10.82 -8.99
N ASP A 30 18.78 9.86 -9.24
CA ASP A 30 18.77 9.07 -10.48
C ASP A 30 17.47 8.26 -10.65
N LEU A 31 16.90 7.80 -9.53
CA LEU A 31 15.63 7.08 -9.52
C LEU A 31 14.47 7.99 -9.89
N VAL A 32 14.42 9.18 -9.30
CA VAL A 32 13.37 10.18 -9.55
C VAL A 32 13.45 10.70 -10.97
N ASP A 33 14.65 11.00 -11.46
CA ASP A 33 14.87 11.42 -12.84
C ASP A 33 14.44 10.35 -13.84
N SER A 34 14.68 9.08 -13.52
CA SER A 34 14.22 7.96 -14.34
C SER A 34 12.68 7.85 -14.34
N PHE A 35 12.04 7.85 -13.17
CA PHE A 35 10.59 7.68 -13.05
C PHE A 35 9.78 8.86 -13.58
N SER A 36 10.28 10.09 -13.42
CA SER A 36 9.58 11.31 -13.86
C SER A 36 9.43 11.38 -15.37
N LYS A 37 10.39 10.84 -16.13
CA LYS A 37 10.39 10.82 -17.61
C LYS A 37 9.63 9.62 -18.20
N MET A 38 9.20 8.67 -17.39
CA MET A 38 8.54 7.44 -17.83
C MET A 38 7.02 7.55 -17.83
N ASN A 39 6.37 6.97 -18.83
CA ASN A 39 4.93 6.71 -18.79
C ASN A 39 4.59 5.52 -17.88
N ASP A 40 3.31 5.31 -17.57
CA ASP A 40 2.90 4.26 -16.61
C ASP A 40 3.26 2.84 -17.07
N LYS A 41 3.36 2.58 -18.37
CA LYS A 41 3.85 1.29 -18.88
C LYS A 41 5.34 1.10 -18.58
N GLN A 42 6.16 2.10 -18.90
CA GLN A 42 7.59 2.09 -18.61
C GLN A 42 7.85 1.99 -17.10
N ARG A 43 7.05 2.68 -16.27
CA ARG A 43 7.12 2.58 -14.80
C ARG A 43 6.76 1.19 -14.31
N ALA A 44 5.69 0.58 -14.82
CA ALA A 44 5.28 -0.78 -14.46
C ALA A 44 6.36 -1.82 -14.77
N ASP A 45 7.03 -1.67 -15.91
CA ASP A 45 8.09 -2.56 -16.39
C ASP A 45 9.50 -2.19 -15.85
N PHE A 46 9.59 -1.19 -14.98
CA PHE A 46 10.86 -0.65 -14.50
C PHE A 46 11.72 -1.73 -13.83
N LYS A 47 12.97 -1.84 -14.30
CA LYS A 47 14.00 -2.71 -13.70
C LYS A 47 14.81 -1.92 -12.70
N TYR A 48 15.23 -2.56 -11.62
CA TYR A 48 16.12 -1.93 -10.65
C TYR A 48 17.39 -1.45 -11.35
N PRO A 49 17.88 -0.23 -11.05
CA PRO A 49 19.19 0.22 -11.49
C PRO A 49 20.29 -0.77 -11.07
N SER A 50 21.40 -0.78 -11.81
CA SER A 50 22.54 -1.67 -11.54
C SER A 50 23.04 -1.52 -10.11
N TYR A 51 23.19 -0.27 -9.62
CA TYR A 51 23.64 -0.01 -8.25
C TYR A 51 22.70 -0.63 -7.20
N VAL A 52 21.38 -0.58 -7.40
CA VAL A 52 20.41 -1.21 -6.48
C VAL A 52 20.59 -2.73 -6.51
N SER A 53 20.71 -3.30 -7.71
CA SER A 53 20.87 -4.75 -7.91
C SER A 53 22.17 -5.27 -7.31
N GLU A 54 23.29 -4.57 -7.52
CA GLU A 54 24.60 -4.87 -6.94
C GLU A 54 24.56 -4.78 -5.40
N THR A 55 23.91 -3.75 -4.87
CA THR A 55 23.78 -3.56 -3.43
C THR A 55 22.92 -4.67 -2.79
N MET A 56 21.84 -5.09 -3.45
CA MET A 56 21.06 -6.26 -3.05
C MET A 56 21.90 -7.55 -3.05
N ASN A 57 22.80 -7.72 -4.02
CA ASN A 57 23.69 -8.88 -4.07
C ASN A 57 24.72 -8.86 -2.93
N LYS A 58 25.30 -7.69 -2.62
CA LYS A 58 26.21 -7.50 -1.47
C LYS A 58 25.52 -7.82 -0.14
N PHE A 59 24.24 -7.47 -0.01
CA PHE A 59 23.43 -7.87 1.14
C PHE A 59 23.29 -9.41 1.23
N LYS A 60 22.91 -10.05 0.12
CA LYS A 60 22.74 -11.51 0.07
C LYS A 60 24.05 -12.27 0.34
N SER A 61 25.20 -11.70 -0.04
CA SER A 61 26.52 -12.27 0.21
C SER A 61 27.03 -12.06 1.64
N GLY A 62 26.26 -11.40 2.52
CA GLY A 62 26.63 -11.20 3.92
C GLY A 62 27.64 -10.08 4.20
N ASP A 63 27.77 -9.09 3.32
CA ASP A 63 28.63 -7.92 3.57
C ASP A 63 28.13 -7.16 4.82
N ARG A 64 28.99 -7.04 5.83
CA ARG A 64 28.69 -6.45 7.14
C ARG A 64 28.18 -5.00 7.07
N ARG A 65 28.54 -4.26 6.01
CA ARG A 65 28.07 -2.88 5.78
C ARG A 65 26.57 -2.78 5.53
N TYR A 66 25.95 -3.86 5.06
CA TYR A 66 24.53 -3.92 4.74
C TYR A 66 23.72 -4.71 5.78
N ASN A 67 24.21 -4.84 7.02
CA ASN A 67 23.44 -5.52 8.06
C ASN A 67 22.05 -4.85 8.24
N LYS A 68 21.05 -5.61 8.68
CA LYS A 68 19.65 -5.14 8.77
C LYS A 68 19.41 -3.91 9.68
N ASN A 69 20.36 -3.60 10.56
CA ASN A 69 20.34 -2.46 11.47
C ASN A 69 21.19 -1.28 10.95
N SER A 70 21.84 -1.40 9.79
CA SER A 70 22.65 -0.34 9.19
C SER A 70 21.79 0.68 8.44
N ASP A 71 22.26 1.93 8.39
CA ASP A 71 21.62 2.98 7.60
C ASP A 71 21.71 2.69 6.09
N TYR A 72 22.77 2.00 5.64
CA TYR A 72 22.87 1.51 4.27
C TYR A 72 21.75 0.53 3.91
N TYR A 73 21.41 -0.40 4.81
CA TYR A 73 20.28 -1.30 4.61
C TYR A 73 18.94 -0.56 4.60
N ARG A 74 18.74 0.39 5.52
CA ARG A 74 17.53 1.21 5.57
C ARG A 74 17.34 2.02 4.29
N ASN A 75 18.40 2.63 3.76
CA ASN A 75 18.39 3.34 2.50
C ASN A 75 18.03 2.41 1.33
N LEU A 76 18.74 1.28 1.19
CA LEU A 76 18.46 0.30 0.14
C LEU A 76 17.02 -0.22 0.21
N ASN A 77 16.57 -0.62 1.40
CA ASN A 77 15.23 -1.15 1.59
C ASN A 77 14.16 -0.07 1.34
N THR A 78 14.43 1.20 1.65
CA THR A 78 13.56 2.32 1.28
C THR A 78 13.47 2.46 -0.24
N ILE A 79 14.60 2.44 -0.96
CA ILE A 79 14.64 2.52 -2.44
C ILE A 79 13.81 1.38 -3.04
N VAL A 80 14.08 0.15 -2.64
CA VAL A 80 13.38 -1.05 -3.12
C VAL A 80 11.89 -0.97 -2.83
N THR A 81 11.51 -0.53 -1.62
CA THR A 81 10.10 -0.38 -1.22
C THR A 81 9.40 0.69 -2.07
N ALA A 82 10.02 1.85 -2.25
CA ALA A 82 9.49 2.94 -3.05
C ALA A 82 9.24 2.50 -4.50
N ILE A 83 10.23 1.86 -5.13
CA ILE A 83 10.12 1.32 -6.48
C ILE A 83 8.94 0.36 -6.59
N ASN A 84 8.81 -0.61 -5.67
CA ASN A 84 7.72 -1.58 -5.74
C ASN A 84 6.34 -0.96 -5.57
N ILE A 85 6.20 0.05 -4.69
CA ILE A 85 4.95 0.79 -4.52
C ILE A 85 4.60 1.55 -5.80
N LEU A 86 5.56 2.29 -6.37
CA LEU A 86 5.35 3.08 -7.60
C LEU A 86 5.02 2.18 -8.79
N LYS A 87 5.69 1.03 -8.94
CA LYS A 87 5.38 0.02 -9.96
C LYS A 87 3.96 -0.50 -9.82
N ALA A 88 3.52 -0.81 -8.60
CA ALA A 88 2.16 -1.29 -8.36
C ALA A 88 1.11 -0.21 -8.65
N CYS A 89 1.39 1.05 -8.31
CA CYS A 89 0.52 2.19 -8.65
C CYS A 89 0.43 2.41 -10.17
N ALA A 90 1.56 2.29 -10.89
CA ALA A 90 1.59 2.39 -12.34
C ALA A 90 0.78 1.26 -13.01
N ASN A 91 0.89 0.02 -12.52
CA ASN A 91 0.07 -1.10 -12.97
C ASN A 91 -1.44 -0.86 -12.75
N LEU A 92 -1.81 -0.26 -11.61
CA LEU A 92 -3.18 0.13 -11.33
C LEU A 92 -3.67 1.20 -12.32
N ASN A 93 -2.88 2.26 -12.55
CA ASN A 93 -3.22 3.28 -13.53
C ASN A 93 -3.39 2.69 -14.93
N MET A 94 -2.52 1.78 -15.37
CA MET A 94 -2.66 1.10 -16.66
C MET A 94 -3.97 0.32 -16.77
N ALA A 95 -4.39 -0.38 -15.71
CA ALA A 95 -5.67 -1.09 -15.72
C ALA A 95 -6.86 -0.13 -15.87
N ILE A 96 -6.81 1.03 -15.21
CA ILE A 96 -7.82 2.08 -15.30
C ILE A 96 -7.86 2.70 -16.70
N ILE A 97 -6.69 3.05 -17.25
CA ILE A 97 -6.56 3.65 -18.59
C ILE A 97 -7.07 2.68 -19.65
N SER A 98 -6.70 1.40 -19.58
CA SER A 98 -7.17 0.37 -20.49
C SER A 98 -8.71 0.26 -20.51
N MET A 99 -9.35 0.30 -19.32
CA MET A 99 -10.80 0.34 -19.23
C MET A 99 -11.37 1.63 -19.85
N SER A 100 -10.79 2.79 -19.51
CA SER A 100 -11.22 4.09 -20.01
C SER A 100 -11.17 4.17 -21.54
N ASP A 101 -10.08 3.73 -22.17
CA ASP A 101 -9.90 3.74 -23.62
C ASP A 101 -10.88 2.79 -24.34
N LYS A 102 -11.21 1.64 -23.72
CA LYS A 102 -12.28 0.75 -24.21
C LYS A 102 -13.64 1.46 -24.26
N TYR A 103 -13.94 2.35 -23.32
CA TYR A 103 -15.18 3.15 -23.32
C TYR A 103 -15.08 4.45 -24.14
N LYS A 104 -13.90 4.89 -24.58
CA LYS A 104 -13.75 5.94 -25.61
C LYS A 104 -14.07 5.41 -27.00
N THR A 105 -13.56 4.22 -27.31
CA THR A 105 -13.68 3.58 -28.63
C THR A 105 -15.07 3.00 -28.88
N LYS A 106 -15.77 2.61 -27.81
CA LYS A 106 -17.17 2.20 -27.87
C LYS A 106 -18.07 3.42 -27.63
N ASN A 107 -18.46 4.10 -28.70
CA ASN A 107 -19.46 5.18 -28.67
C ASN A 107 -20.86 4.58 -28.34
N ILE A 108 -21.05 4.11 -27.11
CA ILE A 108 -22.23 3.36 -26.69
C ILE A 108 -23.34 4.35 -26.36
N SER A 109 -24.42 4.27 -27.15
CA SER A 109 -25.66 4.98 -26.94
C SER A 109 -26.24 4.71 -25.54
N TYR A 110 -26.88 5.75 -24.99
CA TYR A 110 -27.34 5.93 -23.61
C TYR A 110 -28.28 4.83 -23.02
N HIS A 111 -28.62 3.77 -23.74
CA HIS A 111 -29.65 2.82 -23.30
C HIS A 111 -29.19 1.71 -22.35
N TYR A 112 -27.88 1.55 -22.11
CA TYR A 112 -27.34 0.45 -21.30
C TYR A 112 -27.01 0.81 -19.83
N LEU A 113 -27.50 1.96 -19.34
CA LEU A 113 -27.09 2.51 -18.03
C LEU A 113 -27.85 1.95 -16.83
N TYR A 114 -29.02 1.33 -17.00
CA TYR A 114 -29.87 0.88 -15.88
C TYR A 114 -29.84 -0.63 -15.58
N ALA A 115 -29.38 -1.47 -16.51
CA ALA A 115 -29.42 -2.93 -16.35
C ALA A 115 -28.13 -3.55 -15.74
N GLN A 116 -27.04 -2.78 -15.59
CA GLN A 116 -25.74 -3.32 -15.18
C GLN A 116 -25.37 -3.05 -13.71
N SER A 117 -26.39 -2.79 -12.88
CA SER A 117 -26.26 -2.61 -11.43
C SER A 117 -25.90 -3.90 -10.66
N PHE A 118 -25.84 -5.07 -11.31
CA PHE A 118 -25.56 -6.35 -10.63
C PHE A 118 -24.49 -7.26 -11.24
N SER A 119 -23.86 -6.94 -12.38
CA SER A 119 -22.85 -7.80 -13.03
C SER A 119 -21.40 -7.28 -12.97
N SER A 120 -21.13 -6.23 -12.19
CA SER A 120 -19.81 -5.56 -12.15
C SER A 120 -18.65 -6.47 -11.75
N TYR A 121 -18.93 -7.62 -11.13
CA TYR A 121 -17.94 -8.62 -10.70
C TYR A 121 -17.46 -9.58 -11.81
N ALA A 122 -18.12 -9.62 -12.98
CA ALA A 122 -17.75 -10.50 -14.10
C ALA A 122 -17.03 -9.78 -15.26
N ASN A 123 -16.87 -8.45 -15.18
CA ASN A 123 -16.13 -7.71 -16.20
C ASN A 123 -14.62 -7.85 -15.94
N GLU A 124 -13.90 -8.47 -16.87
CA GLU A 124 -12.46 -8.71 -16.77
C GLU A 124 -11.65 -7.43 -16.50
N ASP A 125 -12.06 -6.28 -17.05
CA ASP A 125 -11.37 -5.01 -16.82
C ASP A 125 -11.56 -4.51 -15.39
N VAL A 126 -12.76 -4.68 -14.82
CA VAL A 126 -13.05 -4.35 -13.41
C VAL A 126 -12.26 -5.28 -12.48
N LEU A 127 -12.18 -6.57 -12.81
CA LEU A 127 -11.36 -7.54 -12.07
C LEU A 127 -9.87 -7.22 -12.16
N ARG A 128 -9.38 -6.74 -13.31
CA ARG A 128 -8.00 -6.28 -13.48
C ARG A 128 -7.69 -5.08 -12.57
N ILE A 129 -8.58 -4.09 -12.52
CA ILE A 129 -8.46 -2.95 -11.61
C ILE A 129 -8.48 -3.42 -10.14
N LYS A 130 -9.42 -4.30 -9.76
CA LYS A 130 -9.49 -4.86 -8.40
C LYS A 130 -8.19 -5.55 -7.99
N LYS A 131 -7.65 -6.42 -8.84
CA LYS A 131 -6.40 -7.15 -8.60
C LYS A 131 -5.22 -6.18 -8.45
N ALA A 132 -5.10 -5.21 -9.34
CA ALA A 132 -4.04 -4.21 -9.28
C ALA A 132 -4.13 -3.31 -8.04
N ALA A 133 -5.35 -2.94 -7.62
CA ALA A 133 -5.58 -2.16 -6.40
C ALA A 133 -5.19 -2.94 -5.14
N ILE A 134 -5.55 -4.23 -5.07
CA ILE A 134 -5.14 -5.12 -3.97
C ILE A 134 -3.61 -5.25 -3.91
N GLU A 135 -2.95 -5.43 -5.06
CA GLU A 135 -1.49 -5.50 -5.12
C GLU A 135 -0.84 -4.21 -4.62
N ALA A 136 -1.29 -3.05 -5.10
CA ALA A 136 -0.80 -1.75 -4.62
C ALA A 136 -0.99 -1.57 -3.11
N LYS A 137 -2.17 -1.94 -2.58
CA LYS A 137 -2.45 -1.94 -1.15
C LYS A 137 -1.50 -2.85 -0.38
N ASN A 138 -1.25 -4.05 -0.88
CA ASN A 138 -0.35 -4.99 -0.22
C ASN A 138 1.08 -4.46 -0.18
N ARG A 139 1.57 -3.82 -1.25
CA ARG A 139 2.89 -3.16 -1.24
C ARG A 139 2.97 -2.01 -0.24
N ILE A 140 1.91 -1.22 -0.14
CA ILE A 140 1.79 -0.14 0.86
C ILE A 140 1.79 -0.71 2.28
N ASN A 141 1.08 -1.81 2.54
CA ASN A 141 0.93 -2.35 3.88
C ASN A 141 2.15 -3.18 4.34
N CYS A 142 2.89 -3.79 3.42
CA CYS A 142 4.03 -4.67 3.75
C CYS A 142 5.34 -3.92 4.07
N PHE A 143 5.37 -2.59 4.02
CA PHE A 143 6.58 -1.87 4.41
C PHE A 143 6.84 -2.01 5.93
N SER A 144 8.11 -1.86 6.33
CA SER A 144 8.49 -1.89 7.73
C SER A 144 9.18 -0.59 8.12
N LYS A 145 8.56 0.20 8.99
CA LYS A 145 9.16 1.43 9.56
C LYS A 145 10.55 1.21 10.12
N LYS A 146 10.80 0.04 10.72
CA LYS A 146 12.10 -0.34 11.31
C LYS A 146 13.22 -0.38 10.27
N TYR A 147 12.89 -0.76 9.05
CA TYR A 147 13.83 -1.01 7.96
C TYR A 147 13.73 0.04 6.84
N THR A 148 12.99 1.12 7.05
CA THR A 148 12.97 2.26 6.14
C THR A 148 13.53 3.48 6.85
N ILE A 149 13.92 4.48 6.08
CA ILE A 149 14.31 5.77 6.64
C ILE A 149 13.10 6.45 7.31
N GLN A 150 13.39 7.33 8.27
CA GLN A 150 12.37 8.14 8.94
C GLN A 150 11.66 9.05 7.93
N GLY A 151 10.35 9.27 8.11
CA GLY A 151 9.53 10.12 7.25
C GLY A 151 9.05 9.45 5.95
N PHE A 152 9.55 8.25 5.62
CA PHE A 152 9.17 7.56 4.38
C PHE A 152 7.67 7.27 4.28
N GLU A 153 7.03 6.87 5.37
CA GLU A 153 5.58 6.66 5.37
C GLU A 153 4.84 7.99 5.18
N GLU A 154 5.21 8.98 5.99
CA GLU A 154 4.50 10.25 6.11
C GLU A 154 4.52 11.03 4.79
N SER A 155 5.59 10.88 4.01
CA SER A 155 5.78 11.69 2.80
C SER A 155 5.65 10.91 1.50
N CYS A 156 6.15 9.67 1.40
CA CYS A 156 6.01 8.87 0.18
C CYS A 156 4.71 8.07 0.18
N ILE A 157 4.50 7.24 1.21
CA ILE A 157 3.38 6.29 1.25
C ILE A 157 2.05 7.03 1.35
N ASN A 158 1.96 8.02 2.25
CA ASN A 158 0.74 8.79 2.45
C ASN A 158 0.27 9.51 1.18
N THR A 159 1.20 9.88 0.30
CA THR A 159 0.89 10.55 -0.96
C THR A 159 0.08 9.66 -1.91
N VAL A 160 0.35 8.36 -1.93
CA VAL A 160 -0.33 7.41 -2.83
C VAL A 160 -1.42 6.59 -2.13
N LYS A 161 -1.31 6.38 -0.81
CA LYS A 161 -2.19 5.45 -0.08
C LYS A 161 -3.67 5.81 -0.20
N TYR A 162 -4.00 7.09 -0.13
CA TYR A 162 -5.41 7.52 -0.12
C TYR A 162 -6.07 7.26 -1.47
N GLY A 163 -5.35 7.46 -2.58
CA GLY A 163 -5.85 7.11 -3.92
C GLY A 163 -6.07 5.60 -4.07
N VAL A 164 -5.11 4.79 -3.63
CA VAL A 164 -5.22 3.33 -3.68
C VAL A 164 -6.38 2.83 -2.80
N TYR A 165 -6.50 3.35 -1.58
CA TYR A 165 -7.55 2.94 -0.64
C TYR A 165 -8.94 3.37 -1.10
N ALA A 166 -9.06 4.55 -1.72
CA ALA A 166 -10.33 4.99 -2.31
C ALA A 166 -10.83 4.01 -3.37
N ILE A 167 -9.93 3.48 -4.20
CA ILE A 167 -10.26 2.45 -5.21
C ILE A 167 -10.57 1.10 -4.53
N CYS A 168 -9.76 0.66 -3.56
CA CYS A 168 -10.01 -0.57 -2.81
C CYS A 168 -11.39 -0.58 -2.13
N ASN A 169 -11.82 0.56 -1.57
CA ASN A 169 -13.12 0.71 -0.93
C ASN A 169 -14.29 0.49 -1.91
N LYS A 170 -14.13 0.81 -3.20
CA LYS A 170 -15.14 0.51 -4.23
C LYS A 170 -15.38 -1.00 -4.41
N PHE A 171 -14.41 -1.82 -4.01
CA PHE A 171 -14.46 -3.28 -4.09
C PHE A 171 -14.72 -3.95 -2.74
N MET A 172 -15.06 -3.17 -1.70
CA MET A 172 -15.20 -3.65 -0.33
C MET A 172 -13.95 -4.42 0.17
N VAL A 173 -12.78 -4.06 -0.34
CA VAL A 173 -11.51 -4.65 0.09
C VAL A 173 -11.12 -4.04 1.43
N GLU A 174 -10.85 -4.87 2.44
CA GLU A 174 -10.40 -4.41 3.76
C GLU A 174 -9.10 -3.57 3.61
N THR A 175 -9.15 -2.31 4.03
CA THR A 175 -8.05 -1.33 3.92
C THR A 175 -7.29 -1.09 5.23
N ARG A 176 -7.58 -1.87 6.28
CA ARG A 176 -6.91 -1.73 7.59
C ARG A 176 -5.38 -1.86 7.44
N THR A 177 -4.65 -0.93 8.04
CA THR A 177 -3.19 -0.96 8.11
C THR A 177 -2.73 -2.01 9.12
N ILE A 178 -1.53 -2.58 8.95
CA ILE A 178 -0.98 -3.59 9.89
C ILE A 178 -0.93 -3.04 11.32
N THR A 179 -0.68 -1.74 11.47
CA THR A 179 -0.72 -1.01 12.75
C THR A 179 -2.12 -1.03 13.38
N GLN A 180 -3.19 -0.91 12.59
CA GLN A 180 -4.57 -0.97 13.09
C GLN A 180 -4.94 -2.37 13.59
N ARG A 181 -4.53 -3.43 12.88
CA ARG A 181 -4.69 -4.82 13.36
C ARG A 181 -3.91 -5.08 14.65
N THR A 182 -2.73 -4.49 14.81
CA THR A 182 -1.95 -4.61 16.05
C THR A 182 -2.56 -3.82 17.21
N THR A 183 -3.23 -2.69 16.97
CA THR A 183 -4.05 -2.05 18.01
C THR A 183 -5.26 -2.88 18.41
N GLU A 184 -5.96 -3.55 17.50
CA GLU A 184 -7.07 -4.45 17.90
C GLU A 184 -6.56 -5.64 18.73
N VAL A 185 -5.43 -6.24 18.34
CA VAL A 185 -4.78 -7.30 19.14
C VAL A 185 -4.27 -6.74 20.47
N GLY A 186 -3.70 -5.53 20.49
CA GLY A 186 -3.23 -4.84 21.69
C GLY A 186 -4.36 -4.48 22.65
N THR A 187 -5.49 -4.01 22.15
CA THR A 187 -6.71 -3.74 22.94
C THR A 187 -7.28 -5.03 23.52
N ASN A 188 -7.27 -6.14 22.76
CA ASN A 188 -7.67 -7.44 23.28
C ASN A 188 -6.74 -7.94 24.40
N ILE A 189 -5.43 -7.70 24.29
CA ILE A 189 -4.46 -8.01 25.35
C ILE A 189 -4.71 -7.14 26.59
N ILE A 190 -4.92 -5.82 26.42
CA ILE A 190 -5.21 -4.90 27.52
C ILE A 190 -6.50 -5.30 28.24
N MET A 191 -7.57 -5.61 27.50
CA MET A 191 -8.83 -6.09 28.09
C MET A 191 -8.67 -7.42 28.81
N SER A 192 -7.80 -8.32 28.31
CA SER A 192 -7.50 -9.59 28.97
C SER A 192 -6.73 -9.39 30.28
N ILE A 193 -5.78 -8.43 30.31
CA ILE A 193 -5.04 -8.06 31.52
C ILE A 193 -5.97 -7.42 32.55
N ILE A 194 -6.83 -6.49 32.13
CA ILE A 194 -7.83 -5.87 33.01
C ILE A 194 -8.77 -6.93 33.58
N GLY A 195 -9.25 -7.86 32.75
CA GLY A 195 -10.07 -8.99 33.19
C GLY A 195 -9.38 -9.87 34.23
N PHE A 196 -8.09 -10.15 34.05
CA PHE A 196 -7.29 -10.91 35.01
C PHE A 196 -7.13 -10.16 36.34
N VAL A 197 -6.86 -8.85 36.31
CA VAL A 197 -6.76 -8.02 37.52
C VAL A 197 -8.08 -7.98 38.28
N VAL A 198 -9.21 -7.81 37.58
CA VAL A 198 -10.55 -7.85 38.18
C VAL A 198 -10.84 -9.22 38.81
N PHE A 199 -10.47 -10.31 38.12
CA PHE A 199 -10.60 -11.66 38.64
C PHE A 199 -9.77 -11.87 39.91
N CYS A 200 -8.51 -11.42 39.94
CA CYS A 200 -7.66 -11.49 41.13
C CYS A 200 -8.21 -10.67 42.30
N LEU A 201 -8.77 -9.48 42.04
CA LEU A 201 -9.40 -8.65 43.06
C LEU A 201 -10.68 -9.30 43.59
N ALA A 202 -11.50 -9.90 42.74
CA ALA A 202 -12.67 -10.66 43.15
C ALA A 202 -12.29 -11.85 44.04
N PHE A 203 -11.23 -12.58 43.69
CA PHE A 203 -10.69 -13.66 44.54
C PHE A 203 -10.14 -13.16 45.87
N TRP A 204 -9.53 -11.98 45.90
CA TRP A 204 -9.05 -11.37 47.15
C TRP A 204 -10.20 -10.95 48.07
N VAL A 205 -11.28 -10.42 47.50
CA VAL A 205 -12.50 -10.08 48.24
C VAL A 205 -13.21 -11.35 48.75
N LEU A 206 -13.33 -12.39 47.91
CA LEU A 206 -13.88 -13.69 48.32
C LEU A 206 -13.03 -14.36 49.40
N ALA A 207 -11.70 -14.28 49.31
CA ALA A 207 -10.79 -14.78 50.32
C ALA A 207 -10.96 -14.03 51.65
N LYS A 208 -11.17 -12.71 51.64
CA LYS A 208 -11.49 -11.93 52.85
C LYS A 208 -12.88 -12.19 53.40
N CYS A 209 -13.87 -12.50 52.57
CA CYS A 209 -15.19 -12.95 53.02
C CYS A 209 -15.15 -14.37 53.59
N ALA A 210 -14.28 -15.24 53.09
CA ALA A 210 -14.05 -16.60 53.63
C ALA A 210 -13.15 -16.62 54.88
N SER A 211 -12.45 -15.52 55.19
CA SER A 211 -11.63 -15.37 56.39
C SER A 211 -12.19 -14.33 57.39
N GLY A 212 -13.46 -13.96 57.22
CA GLY A 212 -14.24 -13.26 58.24
C GLY A 212 -14.99 -14.26 59.12
N HIS A 213 -14.41 -14.54 60.30
CA HIS A 213 -14.77 -15.53 61.33
C HIS A 213 -14.22 -16.94 61.17
#